data_AF-A0A0U5BYF0-F1
#
_entry.id   AF-A0A0U5BYF0-F1
#
_cell.length_a   1.000
_cell.length_b   1.000
_cell.length_c   1.000
_cell.angle_alpha   90.00
_cell.angle_beta   90.00
_cell.angle_gamma   90.00
#
_symmetry.space_group_name_H-M   'P 1'
#
loop_
_entity.id
_entity.type
_entity.pdbx_description
1 polymer ?
#
loop_
_entity_poly.entity_id
_entity_poly.type
_entity_poly.pdbx_seq_one_letter_code
_entity_poly.pdbx_strand_id
1 'polypeptide(L)'
;MYAPRPMRPLWPPRLKRDKPPKPERTEDARRQPRIPLTHHEILALAEPFTRRGRHVDLAGSDRLVRRIHFKPTEHSGTPDHPGALTETLVLENPGRQHFRLTRTLTDAAGRVAILRSDGPDPKLLIERVDAVDPRRQFPTLGGVCVACSYRVETDPDTDGGSNGKARLVLLRASTDLDGIGVDLDAQVGHGMPAEIRLLPTPQRTINPPEDLLAVLGWAWRSLRPIDRGWRAHLRIPAAEPARTPDVEAKLARTLEHLVATFGAQPADFHRTWLRQRWSASARRTLGLMAVASLLVIGPAILMFGAPEGSPLRLLSFLMPALLVMILVSRHESPNLKIPPLPRPLPGNAWESEQVHRDGLPEAGRRDPSVSR
;
A
#
# COMPACT_ATOMS: atom_id res chain seq x y z
N MET A 1 35.08 1.42 24.51
CA MET A 1 34.60 1.58 23.12
C MET A 1 33.71 0.39 22.78
N TYR A 2 32.40 0.54 22.93
CA TYR A 2 31.43 -0.50 22.58
C TYR A 2 30.90 -0.22 21.17
N ALA A 3 31.16 -1.12 20.23
CA ALA A 3 30.57 -1.08 18.90
C ALA A 3 29.04 -1.27 19.01
N PRO A 4 28.21 -0.43 18.38
CA PRO A 4 26.77 -0.65 18.35
C PRO A 4 26.48 -1.91 17.52
N ARG A 5 25.67 -2.80 18.10
CA ARG A 5 25.16 -4.00 17.41
C ARG A 5 24.37 -3.58 16.17
N PRO A 6 24.50 -4.26 15.02
CA PRO A 6 23.62 -4.03 13.87
C PRO A 6 22.17 -4.36 14.27
N MET A 7 21.28 -3.38 14.10
CA MET A 7 19.84 -3.59 14.25
C MET A 7 19.39 -4.67 13.26
N ARG A 8 18.69 -5.69 13.77
CA ARG A 8 18.00 -6.66 12.92
C ARG A 8 16.96 -5.91 12.07
N PRO A 9 16.77 -6.28 10.79
CA PRO A 9 15.71 -5.70 9.97
C PRO A 9 14.36 -5.86 10.68
N LEU A 10 13.62 -4.76 10.80
CA LEU A 10 12.26 -4.70 11.34
C LEU A 10 11.30 -5.39 10.35
N TRP A 11 11.32 -6.73 10.40
CA TRP A 11 10.50 -7.70 9.67
C TRP A 11 10.67 -7.80 8.14
N PRO A 12 10.51 -9.02 7.58
CA PRO A 12 10.31 -9.19 6.15
C PRO A 12 8.97 -8.55 5.75
N PRO A 13 8.79 -8.18 4.46
CA PRO A 13 7.49 -7.74 3.97
C PRO A 13 6.47 -8.83 4.29
N ARG A 14 5.44 -8.51 5.07
CA ARG A 14 4.24 -9.35 5.12
C ARG A 14 3.62 -9.29 3.73
N LEU A 15 3.97 -10.27 2.90
CA LEU A 15 3.14 -10.71 1.79
C LEU A 15 1.72 -10.81 2.34
N LYS A 16 0.87 -9.87 1.95
CA LYS A 16 -0.58 -10.03 2.07
C LYS A 16 -0.82 -11.33 1.30
N ARG A 17 -1.06 -12.41 2.03
CA ARG A 17 -1.44 -13.70 1.44
C ARG A 17 -2.61 -13.36 0.53
N ASP A 18 -2.42 -13.54 -0.78
CA ASP A 18 -3.50 -13.34 -1.73
C ASP A 18 -4.74 -14.05 -1.16
N LYS A 19 -5.85 -13.34 -1.14
CA LYS A 19 -7.15 -13.91 -0.77
C LYS A 19 -7.28 -15.18 -1.62
N PRO A 20 -7.45 -16.38 -1.02
CA PRO A 20 -7.47 -17.60 -1.80
C PRO A 20 -8.56 -17.47 -2.86
N PRO A 21 -8.26 -17.76 -4.14
CA PRO A 21 -9.28 -17.77 -5.17
C PRO A 21 -10.39 -18.73 -4.74
N LYS A 22 -11.64 -18.33 -5.00
CA LYS A 22 -12.86 -19.09 -4.74
C LYS A 22 -12.67 -20.54 -5.22
N PRO A 23 -13.01 -21.56 -4.42
CA PRO A 23 -12.65 -22.95 -4.71
C PRO A 23 -13.62 -23.52 -5.76
N GLU A 24 -13.31 -23.31 -7.03
CA GLU A 24 -13.88 -24.11 -8.11
C GLU A 24 -12.75 -24.66 -8.97
N ARG A 25 -12.65 -26.00 -8.93
CA ARG A 25 -11.75 -26.90 -9.67
C ARG A 25 -10.26 -26.93 -9.26
N THR A 26 -10.02 -27.84 -8.30
CA THR A 26 -8.87 -28.74 -8.18
C THR A 26 -7.48 -28.13 -7.96
N GLU A 27 -7.15 -27.93 -6.67
CA GLU A 27 -5.81 -27.68 -6.15
C GLU A 27 -4.80 -28.83 -6.40
N ASP A 28 -5.27 -30.02 -6.80
CA ASP A 28 -4.42 -31.16 -7.19
C ASP A 28 -3.89 -31.10 -8.64
N ALA A 29 -4.36 -30.16 -9.48
CA ALA A 29 -3.98 -30.12 -10.90
C ALA A 29 -2.72 -29.27 -11.23
N ARG A 30 -2.05 -28.65 -10.23
CA ARG A 30 -0.91 -27.73 -10.45
C ARG A 30 0.44 -28.17 -9.85
N ARG A 31 0.56 -29.39 -9.34
CA ARG A 31 1.86 -30.01 -9.05
C ARG A 31 2.29 -30.92 -10.21
N GLN A 32 2.39 -30.38 -11.42
CA GLN A 32 3.25 -31.04 -12.39
C GLN A 32 4.69 -30.92 -11.87
N PRO A 33 5.46 -32.01 -11.79
CA PRO A 33 6.87 -31.95 -11.45
C PRO A 33 7.56 -31.10 -12.52
N ARG A 34 7.85 -29.84 -12.18
CA ARG A 34 8.63 -28.97 -13.05
C ARG A 34 10.04 -29.53 -13.06
N ILE A 35 10.53 -29.86 -14.25
CA ILE A 35 11.91 -30.33 -14.42
C ILE A 35 12.81 -29.29 -13.74
N PRO A 36 13.62 -29.70 -12.74
CA PRO A 36 14.54 -28.80 -12.07
C PRO A 36 15.50 -28.17 -13.08
N LEU A 37 15.99 -26.97 -12.79
CA LEU A 37 17.01 -26.35 -13.66
C LEU A 37 18.25 -27.23 -13.72
N THR A 38 18.67 -27.60 -14.93
CA THR A 38 19.94 -28.25 -15.18
C THR A 38 21.09 -27.27 -15.01
N HIS A 39 22.31 -27.78 -14.85
CA HIS A 39 23.49 -26.93 -14.75
C HIS A 39 23.68 -26.05 -16.00
N HIS A 40 23.49 -26.63 -17.20
CA HIS A 40 23.58 -25.90 -18.46
C HIS A 40 22.51 -24.81 -18.59
N GLU A 41 21.27 -25.09 -18.16
CA GLU A 41 20.21 -24.07 -18.15
C GLU A 41 20.56 -22.90 -17.22
N ILE A 42 21.12 -23.17 -16.03
CA ILE A 42 21.54 -22.09 -15.11
C ILE A 42 22.62 -21.22 -15.76
N LEU A 43 23.62 -21.82 -16.40
CA LEU A 43 24.69 -21.08 -17.08
C LEU A 43 24.12 -20.22 -18.22
N ALA A 44 23.25 -20.78 -19.05
CA ALA A 44 22.61 -20.05 -20.14
C ALA A 44 21.75 -18.88 -19.63
N LEU A 45 20.98 -19.09 -18.56
CA LEU A 45 20.14 -18.04 -17.96
C LEU A 45 20.97 -16.96 -17.24
N ALA A 46 22.12 -17.33 -16.67
CA ALA A 46 23.00 -16.42 -15.95
C ALA A 46 23.96 -15.62 -16.86
N GLU A 47 24.20 -16.05 -18.09
CA GLU A 47 25.10 -15.41 -19.05
C GLU A 47 24.84 -13.90 -19.25
N PRO A 48 23.60 -13.41 -19.51
CA PRO A 48 23.35 -11.98 -19.71
C PRO A 48 23.55 -11.13 -18.45
N PHE A 49 23.50 -11.75 -17.26
CA PHE A 49 23.74 -11.12 -15.97
C PHE A 49 25.24 -11.05 -15.66
N THR A 50 25.96 -12.15 -15.91
CA THR A 50 27.41 -12.25 -15.69
C THR A 50 28.17 -11.25 -16.56
N ARG A 51 27.74 -11.05 -17.81
CA ARG A 51 28.28 -10.00 -18.70
C ARG A 51 28.14 -8.58 -18.15
N ARG A 52 27.23 -8.36 -17.20
CA ARG A 52 27.01 -7.08 -16.52
C ARG A 52 27.58 -7.07 -15.09
N GLY A 53 28.52 -7.97 -14.80
CA GLY A 53 29.17 -8.07 -13.49
C GLY A 53 28.30 -8.70 -12.40
N ARG A 54 27.15 -9.29 -12.74
CA ARG A 54 26.27 -9.96 -11.77
C ARG A 54 26.59 -11.44 -11.69
N HIS A 55 27.19 -11.87 -10.59
CA HIS A 55 27.61 -13.26 -10.39
C HIS A 55 26.52 -14.08 -9.69
N VAL A 56 26.33 -15.33 -10.11
CA VAL A 56 25.39 -16.25 -9.49
C VAL A 56 25.85 -16.62 -8.08
N ASP A 57 24.91 -16.63 -7.14
CA ASP A 57 25.05 -17.26 -5.84
C ASP A 57 24.45 -18.68 -5.92
N LEU A 58 25.33 -19.68 -6.05
CA LEU A 58 24.93 -21.08 -6.16
C LEU A 58 24.34 -21.62 -4.85
N ALA A 59 24.73 -21.09 -3.70
CA ALA A 59 24.22 -21.54 -2.40
C ALA A 59 22.81 -20.99 -2.14
N GLY A 60 22.53 -19.76 -2.60
CA GLY A 60 21.20 -19.14 -2.52
C GLY A 60 20.22 -19.61 -3.60
N SER A 61 20.71 -20.19 -4.70
CA SER A 61 19.86 -20.63 -5.81
C SER A 61 19.16 -21.96 -5.54
N ASP A 62 17.93 -22.11 -6.01
CA ASP A 62 17.14 -23.34 -5.87
C ASP A 62 16.66 -23.82 -7.24
N ARG A 63 17.20 -24.98 -7.65
CA ARG A 63 16.94 -25.58 -8.96
C ARG A 63 15.54 -26.20 -9.04
N LEU A 64 15.02 -26.73 -7.93
CA LEU A 64 13.72 -27.41 -7.87
C LEU A 64 12.58 -26.40 -8.06
N VAL A 65 12.70 -25.22 -7.45
CA VAL A 65 11.73 -24.12 -7.60
C VAL A 65 12.09 -23.17 -8.76
N ARG A 66 13.14 -23.49 -9.51
CA ARG A 66 13.63 -22.75 -10.70
C ARG A 66 13.92 -21.27 -10.40
N ARG A 67 14.69 -21.02 -9.34
CA ARG A 67 15.09 -19.70 -8.84
C ARG A 67 16.61 -19.56 -8.80
N ILE A 68 17.13 -18.51 -9.43
CA ILE A 68 18.57 -18.18 -9.46
C ILE A 68 18.78 -16.90 -8.66
N HIS A 69 19.60 -16.97 -7.62
CA HIS A 69 20.05 -15.83 -6.84
C HIS A 69 21.38 -15.30 -7.39
N PHE A 70 21.55 -13.98 -7.34
CA PHE A 70 22.82 -13.33 -7.64
C PHE A 70 23.44 -12.78 -6.36
N LYS A 71 24.77 -12.70 -6.34
CA LYS A 71 25.53 -12.11 -5.23
C LYS A 71 25.10 -10.65 -5.04
N PRO A 72 25.02 -10.17 -3.78
CA PRO A 72 24.67 -8.78 -3.50
C PRO A 72 25.64 -7.80 -4.18
N THR A 73 25.14 -6.64 -4.59
CA THR A 73 25.94 -5.52 -5.08
C THR A 73 25.70 -4.31 -4.19
N GLU A 74 26.76 -3.57 -3.85
CA GLU A 74 26.66 -2.36 -3.04
C GLU A 74 26.66 -1.12 -3.93
N HIS A 75 25.75 -0.19 -3.64
CA HIS A 75 25.70 1.14 -4.26
C HIS A 75 26.11 2.16 -3.20
N SER A 76 27.21 2.88 -3.46
CA SER A 76 27.71 3.91 -2.55
C SER A 76 26.79 5.14 -2.49
N GLY A 77 26.91 5.90 -1.40
CA GLY A 77 26.18 7.15 -1.21
C GLY A 77 26.52 8.23 -2.26
N THR A 78 25.50 9.00 -2.65
CA THR A 78 25.43 10.24 -3.46
C THR A 78 25.75 11.51 -2.63
N PRO A 79 26.21 12.62 -3.27
CA PRO A 79 25.77 13.98 -2.98
C PRO A 79 24.41 14.09 -2.30
N ASP A 80 23.45 13.72 -3.14
CA ASP A 80 22.02 13.95 -2.92
C ASP A 80 21.36 12.81 -2.11
N HIS A 81 22.04 11.67 -1.98
CA HIS A 81 21.51 10.48 -1.30
C HIS A 81 22.65 9.77 -0.56
N PRO A 82 23.02 10.22 0.65
CA PRO A 82 24.21 9.75 1.34
C PRO A 82 24.14 8.29 1.80
N GLY A 83 22.95 7.68 1.84
CA GLY A 83 22.76 6.29 2.24
C GLY A 83 23.26 5.30 1.19
N ALA A 84 24.11 4.36 1.60
CA ALA A 84 24.45 3.19 0.79
C ALA A 84 23.22 2.28 0.62
N LEU A 85 23.12 1.61 -0.53
CA LEU A 85 22.08 0.64 -0.83
C LEU A 85 22.70 -0.72 -1.11
N THR A 86 22.13 -1.78 -0.55
CA THR A 86 22.48 -3.16 -0.89
C THR A 86 21.44 -3.71 -1.86
N GLU A 87 21.90 -4.10 -3.04
CA GLU A 87 21.08 -4.70 -4.09
C GLU A 87 21.21 -6.21 -4.10
N THR A 88 20.08 -6.90 -4.23
CA THR A 88 20.02 -8.33 -4.54
C THR A 88 19.11 -8.55 -5.73
N LEU A 89 19.52 -9.46 -6.62
CA LEU A 89 18.74 -9.84 -7.79
C LEU A 89 18.33 -11.31 -7.68
N VAL A 90 17.09 -11.58 -8.08
CA VAL A 90 16.53 -12.94 -8.16
C VAL A 90 15.83 -13.11 -9.49
N LEU A 91 16.27 -14.11 -10.26
CA LEU A 91 15.61 -14.54 -11.49
C LEU A 91 14.78 -15.81 -11.19
N GLU A 92 13.48 -15.72 -11.40
CA GLU A 92 12.56 -16.84 -11.30
C GLU A 92 12.10 -17.28 -12.70
N ASN A 93 11.93 -18.59 -12.89
CA ASN A 93 11.33 -19.16 -14.10
C ASN A 93 10.00 -19.86 -13.74
N PRO A 94 8.92 -19.09 -13.52
CA PRO A 94 7.60 -19.60 -13.13
C PRO A 94 6.86 -20.37 -14.22
N GLY A 95 7.31 -20.40 -15.47
CA GLY A 95 6.63 -21.10 -16.57
C GLY A 95 7.47 -21.15 -17.83
N ARG A 96 7.07 -21.96 -18.82
CA ARG A 96 7.79 -22.01 -20.11
C ARG A 96 7.85 -20.61 -20.72
N GLN A 97 9.07 -20.15 -21.04
CA GLN A 97 9.34 -18.82 -21.61
C GLN A 97 8.68 -17.67 -20.81
N HIS A 98 8.56 -17.84 -19.49
CA HIS A 98 8.13 -16.76 -18.61
C HIS A 98 9.13 -16.63 -17.47
N PHE A 99 9.86 -15.53 -17.49
CA PHE A 99 10.84 -15.18 -16.50
C PHE A 99 10.37 -13.96 -15.73
N ARG A 100 10.76 -13.93 -14.46
CA ARG A 100 10.56 -12.79 -13.57
C ARG A 100 11.89 -12.42 -12.95
N LEU A 101 12.34 -11.21 -13.20
CA LEU A 101 13.50 -10.63 -12.53
C LEU A 101 13.00 -9.70 -11.43
N THR A 102 13.50 -9.91 -10.22
CA THR A 102 13.19 -9.09 -9.04
C THR A 102 14.48 -8.49 -8.51
N ARG A 103 14.55 -7.17 -8.49
CA ARG A 103 15.56 -6.39 -7.77
C ARG A 103 15.02 -5.99 -6.42
N THR A 104 15.74 -6.34 -5.35
CA THR A 104 15.45 -5.89 -3.99
C THR A 104 16.59 -5.00 -3.52
N LEU A 105 16.26 -3.78 -3.16
CA LEU A 105 17.19 -2.81 -2.58
C LEU A 105 16.85 -2.63 -1.10
N THR A 106 17.88 -2.64 -0.27
CA THR A 106 17.77 -2.35 1.16
C THR A 106 18.68 -1.18 1.49
N ASP A 107 18.18 -0.18 2.22
CA ASP A 107 18.98 0.93 2.69
C ASP A 107 19.57 0.69 4.09
N ALA A 108 20.40 1.62 4.57
CA ALA A 108 21.00 1.55 5.91
C ALA A 108 19.97 1.57 7.05
N ALA A 109 18.77 2.11 6.84
CA ALA A 109 17.67 2.11 7.80
C ALA A 109 16.88 0.79 7.78
N GLY A 110 17.24 -0.16 6.89
CA GLY A 110 16.55 -1.44 6.73
C GLY A 110 15.24 -1.35 5.94
N ARG A 111 14.95 -0.21 5.30
CA ARG A 111 13.80 -0.07 4.40
C ARG A 111 14.07 -0.85 3.11
N VAL A 112 13.03 -1.51 2.60
CA VAL A 112 13.15 -2.41 1.45
C VAL A 112 12.27 -1.92 0.29
N ALA A 113 12.87 -1.82 -0.89
CA ALA A 113 12.17 -1.49 -2.13
C ALA A 113 12.37 -2.57 -3.19
N ILE A 114 11.29 -2.92 -3.91
CA ILE A 114 11.30 -3.99 -4.91
C ILE A 114 11.01 -3.43 -6.30
N LEU A 115 11.84 -3.75 -7.28
CA LEU A 115 11.56 -3.54 -8.71
C LEU A 115 11.37 -4.89 -9.38
N ARG A 116 10.26 -5.07 -10.09
CA ARG A 116 9.92 -6.31 -10.77
C ARG A 116 9.78 -6.09 -12.28
N SER A 117 10.39 -6.97 -13.08
CA SER A 117 10.20 -7.05 -14.52
C SER A 117 9.83 -8.48 -14.91
N ASP A 118 8.81 -8.65 -15.74
CA ASP A 118 8.37 -9.94 -16.26
C ASP A 118 8.50 -9.98 -17.80
N GLY A 119 8.77 -11.15 -18.36
CA GLY A 119 8.89 -11.31 -19.81
C GLY A 119 9.56 -12.62 -20.25
N PRO A 120 9.69 -12.85 -21.56
CA PRO A 120 10.19 -14.12 -22.09
C PRO A 120 11.71 -14.21 -22.22
N ASP A 121 12.42 -13.08 -22.24
CA ASP A 121 13.88 -13.03 -22.44
C ASP A 121 14.59 -12.43 -21.21
N PRO A 122 15.38 -13.22 -20.46
CA PRO A 122 16.18 -12.73 -19.34
C PRO A 122 17.10 -11.56 -19.70
N LYS A 123 17.62 -11.48 -20.93
CA LYS A 123 18.48 -10.38 -21.38
C LYS A 123 17.73 -9.05 -21.39
N LEU A 124 16.51 -9.03 -21.94
CA LEU A 124 15.65 -7.84 -21.91
C LEU A 124 15.22 -7.48 -20.48
N LEU A 125 15.03 -8.47 -19.60
CA LEU A 125 14.67 -8.20 -18.20
C LEU A 125 15.76 -7.44 -17.46
N ILE A 126 17.02 -7.86 -17.59
CA ILE A 126 18.12 -7.17 -16.92
C ILE A 126 18.35 -5.78 -17.52
N GLU A 127 18.20 -5.61 -18.85
CA GLU A 127 18.25 -4.29 -19.51
C GLU A 127 17.22 -3.33 -18.94
N ARG A 128 15.98 -3.79 -18.73
CA ARG A 128 14.91 -2.98 -18.14
C ARG A 128 15.17 -2.63 -16.68
N VAL A 129 15.73 -3.56 -15.91
CA VAL A 129 16.05 -3.32 -14.49
C VAL A 129 17.21 -2.34 -14.37
N ASP A 130 18.28 -2.52 -15.15
CA ASP A 130 19.45 -1.64 -15.12
C ASP A 130 19.15 -0.23 -15.65
N ALA A 131 18.18 -0.08 -16.56
CA ALA A 131 17.71 1.23 -17.02
C ALA A 131 17.04 2.07 -15.92
N VAL A 132 16.61 1.45 -14.81
CA VAL A 132 16.00 2.13 -13.67
C VAL A 132 17.08 2.37 -12.62
N ASP A 133 17.47 3.64 -12.43
CA ASP A 133 18.37 4.04 -11.34
C ASP A 133 17.89 3.44 -10.00
N PRO A 134 18.72 2.67 -9.27
CA PRO A 134 18.40 2.16 -7.94
C PRO A 134 17.80 3.21 -6.99
N ARG A 135 18.24 4.47 -7.11
CA ARG A 135 17.80 5.57 -6.25
C ARG A 135 16.41 6.08 -6.55
N ARG A 136 15.89 5.81 -7.75
CA ARG A 136 14.48 6.08 -8.07
C ARG A 136 13.54 5.30 -7.14
N GLN A 137 14.02 4.22 -6.50
CA GLN A 137 13.28 3.46 -5.50
C GLN A 137 13.40 4.02 -4.07
N PHE A 138 14.23 5.03 -3.83
CA PHE A 138 14.39 5.72 -2.55
C PHE A 138 14.28 7.25 -2.68
N PRO A 139 13.19 7.78 -3.28
CA PRO A 139 13.02 9.22 -3.39
C PRO A 139 12.84 9.86 -2.01
N THR A 140 13.26 11.13 -1.90
CA THR A 140 12.89 11.99 -0.78
C THR A 140 11.56 12.66 -1.10
N LEU A 141 10.50 12.31 -0.37
CA LEU A 141 9.15 12.84 -0.54
C LEU A 141 8.71 13.50 0.77
N GLY A 142 8.30 14.76 0.73
CA GLY A 142 7.93 15.51 1.94
C GLY A 142 9.03 15.59 3.00
N GLY A 143 10.28 15.67 2.56
CA GLY A 143 11.46 15.74 3.44
C GLY A 143 11.91 14.40 4.03
N VAL A 144 11.24 13.29 3.71
CA VAL A 144 11.61 11.95 4.22
C VAL A 144 11.94 11.01 3.08
N CYS A 145 12.92 10.14 3.29
CA CYS A 145 13.24 9.08 2.33
C CYS A 145 12.16 7.98 2.37
N VAL A 146 11.73 7.53 1.20
CA VAL A 146 10.63 6.56 1.05
C VAL A 146 11.09 5.40 0.19
N ALA A 147 10.87 4.17 0.65
CA ALA A 147 11.12 2.99 -0.17
C ALA A 147 9.93 2.74 -1.10
N CYS A 148 10.11 2.94 -2.41
CA CYS A 148 9.11 2.78 -3.44
C CYS A 148 9.35 1.51 -4.27
N SER A 149 8.36 0.64 -4.32
CA SER A 149 8.36 -0.60 -5.09
C SER A 149 7.56 -0.45 -6.38
N TYR A 150 8.12 -0.92 -7.48
CA TYR A 150 7.59 -0.73 -8.83
C TYR A 150 7.53 -2.03 -9.63
N ARG A 151 6.71 -2.02 -10.67
CA ARG A 151 6.77 -2.95 -11.79
C ARG A 151 7.20 -2.22 -13.05
N VAL A 152 8.06 -2.84 -13.85
CA VAL A 152 8.31 -2.39 -15.22
C VAL A 152 7.28 -3.03 -16.12
N GLU A 153 6.50 -2.21 -16.80
CA GLU A 153 5.64 -2.62 -17.91
C GLU A 153 6.20 -2.09 -19.22
N THR A 154 5.98 -2.82 -20.30
CA THR A 154 6.23 -2.32 -21.66
C THR A 154 4.91 -1.89 -22.27
N ASP A 155 4.92 -0.74 -22.95
CA ASP A 155 3.75 -0.28 -23.68
C ASP A 155 3.47 -1.21 -24.88
N PRO A 156 2.31 -1.89 -24.93
CA PRO A 156 1.97 -2.78 -26.03
C PRO A 156 1.75 -2.04 -27.36
N ASP A 157 1.44 -0.74 -27.33
CA ASP A 157 1.15 0.08 -28.54
C ASP A 157 2.42 0.53 -29.29
N THR A 158 3.60 0.09 -28.86
CA THR A 158 4.82 0.31 -29.63
C THR A 158 4.94 -0.79 -30.69
N ASP A 159 4.31 -0.56 -31.84
CA ASP A 159 4.35 -1.45 -33.00
C ASP A 159 5.78 -1.90 -33.34
N GLY A 160 5.90 -3.21 -33.61
CA GLY A 160 6.94 -3.82 -34.45
C GLY A 160 8.40 -3.41 -34.21
N GLY A 161 9.07 -4.07 -33.27
CA GLY A 161 10.53 -4.22 -33.29
C GLY A 161 11.36 -3.15 -32.59
N SER A 162 10.75 -2.07 -32.08
CA SER A 162 11.42 -1.18 -31.14
C SER A 162 11.14 -1.62 -29.70
N ASN A 163 12.15 -1.56 -28.82
CA ASN A 163 11.99 -1.80 -27.38
C ASN A 163 10.90 -0.85 -26.86
N GLY A 164 9.66 -1.33 -26.74
CA GLY A 164 8.53 -0.53 -26.30
C GLY A 164 8.88 0.21 -25.02
N LYS A 165 8.53 1.51 -24.95
CA LYS A 165 9.00 2.40 -23.90
C LYS A 165 8.62 1.81 -22.54
N ALA A 166 9.64 1.42 -21.77
CA ALA A 166 9.45 0.86 -20.45
C ALA A 166 8.82 1.94 -19.54
N ARG A 167 7.73 1.59 -18.88
CA ARG A 167 7.05 2.45 -17.90
C ARG A 167 7.10 1.82 -16.53
N LEU A 168 7.25 2.66 -15.51
CA LEU A 168 7.21 2.24 -14.12
C LEU A 168 5.78 2.37 -13.59
N VAL A 169 5.32 1.30 -12.95
CA VAL A 169 4.02 1.24 -12.27
C VAL A 169 4.28 1.12 -10.78
N LEU A 170 3.92 2.15 -10.00
CA LEU A 170 4.06 2.12 -8.55
C LEU A 170 3.11 1.08 -7.95
N LEU A 171 3.69 0.20 -7.14
CA LEU A 171 2.99 -0.90 -6.47
C LEU A 171 2.81 -0.61 -4.99
N ARG A 172 3.86 -0.16 -4.32
CA ARG A 172 3.89 0.03 -2.87
C ARG A 172 4.89 1.10 -2.51
N ALA A 173 4.65 1.85 -1.45
CA ALA A 173 5.63 2.74 -0.87
C ALA A 173 5.61 2.63 0.65
N SER A 174 6.76 2.67 1.31
CA SER A 174 6.84 2.59 2.76
C SER A 174 7.92 3.48 3.34
N THR A 175 7.65 4.06 4.50
CA THR A 175 8.61 4.83 5.27
C THR A 175 8.28 4.76 6.76
N ASP A 176 9.23 5.18 7.60
CA ASP A 176 9.02 5.38 9.04
C ASP A 176 9.08 6.89 9.33
N LEU A 177 8.08 7.40 10.04
CA LEU A 177 7.97 8.78 10.48
C LEU A 177 8.00 8.81 12.00
N ASP A 178 9.17 9.05 12.59
CA ASP A 178 9.36 9.16 14.05
C ASP A 178 8.66 8.02 14.84
N GLY A 179 8.88 6.77 14.41
CA GLY A 179 8.23 5.60 15.01
C GLY A 179 6.78 5.38 14.54
N ILE A 180 6.37 5.94 13.42
CA ILE A 180 5.08 5.65 12.79
C ILE A 180 5.36 5.08 11.40
N GLY A 181 5.06 3.80 11.21
CA GLY A 181 5.17 3.16 9.91
C GLY A 181 4.09 3.69 8.98
N VAL A 182 4.47 4.30 7.86
CA VAL A 182 3.56 4.71 6.79
C VAL A 182 3.72 3.76 5.63
N ASP A 183 2.62 3.12 5.23
CA ASP A 183 2.59 2.17 4.12
C ASP A 183 1.50 2.55 3.12
N LEU A 184 1.85 2.64 1.84
CA LEU A 184 0.92 2.85 0.74
C LEU A 184 0.91 1.59 -0.12
N ASP A 185 -0.26 0.99 -0.29
CA ASP A 185 -0.51 -0.17 -1.14
C ASP A 185 -1.33 0.27 -2.35
N ALA A 186 -0.66 0.32 -3.51
CA ALA A 186 -1.25 0.61 -4.81
C ALA A 186 -1.47 -0.69 -5.62
N GLN A 187 -1.30 -1.89 -5.05
CA GLN A 187 -1.59 -3.15 -5.76
C GLN A 187 -3.09 -3.46 -5.70
N VAL A 188 -3.87 -2.62 -6.35
CA VAL A 188 -5.33 -2.67 -6.32
C VAL A 188 -5.88 -2.92 -7.72
N GLY A 189 -7.06 -3.53 -7.80
CA GLY A 189 -7.72 -3.80 -9.08
C GLY A 189 -7.97 -2.51 -9.89
N HIS A 190 -8.24 -2.66 -11.18
CA HIS A 190 -8.50 -1.52 -12.06
C HIS A 190 -9.57 -0.58 -11.48
N GLY A 191 -9.25 0.72 -11.41
CA GLY A 191 -10.15 1.75 -10.86
C GLY A 191 -10.32 1.73 -9.33
N MET A 192 -9.69 0.80 -8.61
CA MET A 192 -9.75 0.74 -7.16
C MET A 192 -8.83 1.80 -6.52
N PRO A 193 -9.22 2.37 -5.37
CA PRO A 193 -8.37 3.32 -4.65
C PRO A 193 -7.16 2.61 -4.03
N ALA A 194 -6.02 3.30 -3.96
CA ALA A 194 -4.89 2.85 -3.15
C ALA A 194 -5.26 2.87 -1.66
N GLU A 195 -4.54 2.10 -0.85
CA GLU A 195 -4.72 2.03 0.60
C GLU A 195 -3.50 2.65 1.29
N ILE A 196 -3.72 3.60 2.18
CA ILE A 196 -2.69 4.16 3.07
C ILE A 196 -2.91 3.55 4.45
N ARG A 197 -1.85 3.04 5.07
CA ARG A 197 -1.86 2.52 6.44
C ARG A 197 -0.88 3.29 7.31
N LEU A 198 -1.33 3.64 8.51
CA LEU A 198 -0.51 4.16 9.58
C LEU A 198 -0.39 3.06 10.63
N LEU A 199 0.81 2.51 10.76
CA LEU A 199 1.12 1.37 11.62
C LEU A 199 1.86 1.89 12.85
N PRO A 200 1.37 1.62 14.06
CA PRO A 200 2.13 1.91 15.26
C PRO A 200 3.39 1.06 15.28
N THR A 201 4.50 1.64 15.72
CA THR A 201 5.72 0.89 16.00
C THR A 201 5.83 0.66 17.51
N PRO A 202 6.69 -0.27 17.97
CA PRO A 202 6.97 -0.43 19.41
C PRO A 202 7.37 0.87 20.11
N GLN A 203 7.91 1.83 19.37
CA GLN A 203 8.40 3.11 19.85
C GLN A 203 7.27 4.13 20.03
N ARG A 204 6.21 4.06 19.22
CA ARG A 204 5.16 5.07 19.22
C ARG A 204 3.81 4.50 18.78
N THR A 205 2.82 4.67 19.65
CA THR A 205 1.41 4.34 19.39
C THR A 205 0.59 5.61 19.26
N ILE A 206 -0.20 5.70 18.19
CA ILE A 206 -1.00 6.89 17.86
C ILE A 206 -2.50 6.60 17.85
N ASN A 207 -3.28 7.57 18.29
CA ASN A 207 -4.74 7.59 18.16
C ASN A 207 -5.19 8.82 17.34
N PRO A 208 -4.88 8.86 16.03
CA PRO A 208 -5.21 9.97 15.16
C PRO A 208 -6.73 10.14 14.99
N PRO A 209 -7.20 11.39 14.79
CA PRO A 209 -8.59 11.60 14.44
C PRO A 209 -8.91 11.02 13.06
N GLU A 210 -10.17 10.59 12.85
CA GLU A 210 -10.60 10.00 11.58
C GLU A 210 -10.41 10.94 10.37
N ASP A 211 -10.38 12.26 10.60
CA ASP A 211 -10.22 13.27 9.55
C ASP A 211 -8.76 13.63 9.26
N LEU A 212 -7.77 13.04 9.95
CA LEU A 212 -6.35 13.38 9.81
C LEU A 212 -5.90 13.47 8.35
N LEU A 213 -6.23 12.49 7.51
CA LEU A 213 -5.88 12.55 6.07
C LEU A 213 -6.97 13.23 5.23
N ALA A 214 -8.23 13.17 5.66
CA ALA A 214 -9.35 13.71 4.89
C ALA A 214 -9.26 15.23 4.71
N VAL A 215 -8.58 15.96 5.61
CA VAL A 215 -8.34 17.40 5.47
C VAL A 215 -7.54 17.78 4.22
N LEU A 216 -6.80 16.85 3.62
CA LEU A 216 -5.99 17.09 2.42
C LEU A 216 -6.80 17.26 1.14
N GLY A 217 -8.07 16.82 1.13
CA GLY A 217 -8.99 17.05 0.03
C GLY A 217 -9.79 15.82 -0.37
N TRP A 218 -10.43 15.87 -1.54
CA TRP A 218 -11.36 14.83 -2.02
C TRP A 218 -10.71 13.49 -2.35
N ALA A 219 -9.41 13.47 -2.64
CA ALA A 219 -8.70 12.24 -2.93
C ALA A 219 -8.44 11.39 -1.67
N TRP A 220 -8.37 12.02 -0.49
CA TRP A 220 -8.10 11.34 0.78
C TRP A 220 -9.39 11.05 1.52
N ARG A 221 -9.54 9.80 1.94
CA ARG A 221 -10.68 9.33 2.73
C ARG A 221 -10.32 9.32 4.21
N SER A 222 -11.36 9.26 5.05
CA SER A 222 -11.18 9.23 6.51
C SER A 222 -10.40 7.99 6.94
N LEU A 223 -9.54 8.17 7.94
CA LEU A 223 -8.89 7.08 8.63
C LEU A 223 -9.92 6.21 9.36
N ARG A 224 -9.69 4.90 9.32
CA ARG A 224 -10.46 3.88 10.00
C ARG A 224 -9.53 3.02 10.83
N PRO A 225 -9.90 2.71 12.08
CA PRO A 225 -9.12 1.77 12.88
C PRO A 225 -9.16 0.38 12.22
N ILE A 226 -8.03 -0.32 12.28
CA ILE A 226 -7.87 -1.73 11.93
C ILE A 226 -7.18 -2.44 13.09
N ASP A 227 -7.12 -3.78 13.05
CA ASP A 227 -6.51 -4.59 14.12
C ASP A 227 -5.12 -4.10 14.55
N ARG A 228 -4.35 -3.54 13.61
CA ARG A 228 -3.02 -2.98 13.87
C ARG A 228 -2.84 -1.64 13.16
N GLY A 229 -3.41 -0.59 13.76
CA GLY A 229 -3.22 0.80 13.32
C GLY A 229 -4.44 1.36 12.60
N TRP A 230 -4.19 2.15 11.57
CA TRP A 230 -5.22 2.92 10.87
C TRP A 230 -5.08 2.76 9.36
N ARG A 231 -6.21 2.75 8.65
CA ARG A 231 -6.25 2.71 7.18
C ARG A 231 -7.08 3.86 6.62
N ALA A 232 -6.67 4.41 5.48
CA ALA A 232 -7.46 5.30 4.65
C ALA A 232 -7.36 4.87 3.19
N HIS A 233 -8.35 5.26 2.39
CA HIS A 233 -8.29 5.11 0.95
C HIS A 233 -7.82 6.39 0.27
N LEU A 234 -7.01 6.22 -0.77
CA LEU A 234 -6.53 7.28 -1.64
C LEU A 234 -7.08 7.05 -3.04
N ARG A 235 -7.88 7.99 -3.52
CA ARG A 235 -8.40 7.95 -4.90
C ARG A 235 -7.27 8.25 -5.87
N ILE A 236 -7.04 7.33 -6.80
CA ILE A 236 -6.00 7.38 -7.83
C ILE A 236 -6.61 7.14 -9.22
N PRO A 237 -5.98 7.60 -10.31
CA PRO A 237 -6.39 7.26 -11.67
C PRO A 237 -6.43 5.74 -11.90
N ALA A 238 -7.34 5.31 -12.78
CA ALA A 238 -7.56 3.88 -13.03
C ALA A 238 -6.43 3.21 -13.81
N ALA A 239 -5.74 3.96 -14.67
CA ALA A 239 -4.75 3.45 -15.61
C ALA A 239 -3.51 4.35 -15.71
N GLU A 240 -2.40 3.74 -16.12
CA GLU A 240 -1.19 4.44 -16.53
C GLU A 240 -1.42 5.15 -17.88
N PRO A 241 -0.70 6.25 -18.18
CA PRO A 241 0.49 6.78 -17.49
C PRO A 241 0.21 7.81 -16.39
N ALA A 242 -1.05 8.23 -16.20
CA ALA A 242 -1.39 9.27 -15.23
C ALA A 242 -1.33 8.77 -13.76
N ARG A 243 -1.48 7.46 -13.57
CA ARG A 243 -1.65 6.85 -12.25
C ARG A 243 -0.40 6.94 -11.39
N THR A 244 0.76 6.49 -11.86
CA THR A 244 1.99 6.49 -11.04
C THR A 244 2.41 7.91 -10.60
N PRO A 245 2.49 8.92 -11.50
CA PRO A 245 2.81 10.29 -11.10
C PRO A 245 1.82 10.88 -10.09
N ASP A 246 0.52 10.62 -10.25
CA ASP A 246 -0.51 11.10 -9.32
C ASP A 246 -0.39 10.45 -7.94
N VAL A 247 -0.09 9.15 -7.87
CA VAL A 247 0.13 8.45 -6.58
C VAL A 247 1.37 9.01 -5.89
N GLU A 248 2.48 9.20 -6.61
CA GLU A 248 3.72 9.78 -6.05
C GLU A 248 3.49 11.19 -5.52
N ALA A 249 2.79 12.06 -6.26
CA ALA A 249 2.48 13.42 -5.84
C ALA A 249 1.57 13.45 -4.59
N LYS A 250 0.55 12.60 -4.55
CA LYS A 250 -0.35 12.48 -3.38
C LYS A 250 0.36 11.89 -2.18
N LEU A 251 1.27 10.94 -2.38
CA LEU A 251 2.11 10.40 -1.32
C LEU A 251 3.01 11.49 -0.73
N ALA A 252 3.69 12.28 -1.57
CA ALA A 252 4.50 13.41 -1.11
C ALA A 252 3.69 14.38 -0.23
N ARG A 253 2.52 14.81 -0.71
CA ARG A 253 1.62 15.68 0.05
C ARG A 253 1.11 15.04 1.36
N THR A 254 0.92 13.72 1.37
CA THR A 254 0.55 12.99 2.58
C THR A 254 1.67 13.04 3.60
N LEU A 255 2.91 12.78 3.17
CA LEU A 255 4.08 12.76 4.04
C LEU A 255 4.40 14.17 4.57
N GLU A 256 4.37 15.20 3.73
CA GLU A 256 4.50 16.60 4.17
C GLU A 256 3.51 16.95 5.28
N HIS A 257 2.25 16.54 5.11
CA HIS A 257 1.22 16.77 6.10
C HIS A 257 1.46 16.01 7.40
N LEU A 258 1.87 14.73 7.32
CA LEU A 258 2.14 13.92 8.51
C LEU A 258 3.35 14.42 9.28
N VAL A 259 4.44 14.79 8.58
CA VAL A 259 5.63 15.40 9.20
C VAL A 259 5.26 16.70 9.91
N ALA A 260 4.54 17.60 9.24
CA ALA A 260 4.09 18.86 9.85
C ALA A 260 3.14 18.64 11.04
N THR A 261 2.24 17.66 10.95
CA THR A 261 1.20 17.43 11.98
C THR A 261 1.77 16.71 13.21
N PHE A 262 2.63 15.71 13.02
CA PHE A 262 3.25 14.97 14.14
C PHE A 262 4.44 15.69 14.76
N GLY A 263 5.03 16.67 14.06
CA GLY A 263 6.02 17.58 14.62
C GLY A 263 5.42 18.72 15.47
N ALA A 264 4.11 18.95 15.39
CA ALA A 264 3.40 19.99 16.16
C ALA A 264 2.59 19.41 17.33
N GLN A 265 2.14 20.26 18.25
CA GLN A 265 1.26 19.81 19.33
C GLN A 265 -0.11 19.38 18.77
N PRO A 266 -0.77 18.36 19.36
CA PRO A 266 -2.05 17.88 18.83
C PRO A 266 -3.14 18.94 18.75
N ALA A 267 -3.12 19.93 19.67
CA ALA A 267 -4.06 21.04 19.67
C ALA A 267 -3.93 21.92 18.41
N ASP A 268 -2.72 22.05 17.86
CA ASP A 268 -2.44 22.89 16.69
C ASP A 268 -3.02 22.31 15.42
N PHE A 269 -3.20 20.99 15.33
CA PHE A 269 -3.90 20.36 14.21
C PHE A 269 -5.32 20.92 14.06
N HIS A 270 -6.06 21.05 15.17
CA HIS A 270 -7.41 21.59 15.12
C HIS A 270 -7.43 23.06 14.70
N ARG A 271 -6.51 23.88 15.23
CA ARG A 271 -6.42 25.30 14.91
C ARG A 271 -6.06 25.54 13.44
N THR A 272 -5.05 24.83 12.95
CA THR A 272 -4.52 24.98 11.60
C THR A 272 -5.50 24.47 10.54
N TRP A 273 -6.18 23.34 10.81
CA TRP A 273 -7.01 22.65 9.82
C TRP A 273 -8.52 22.81 10.06
N LEU A 274 -8.96 23.75 10.91
CA LEU A 274 -10.37 23.87 11.33
C LEU A 274 -11.35 23.85 10.16
N ARG A 275 -11.10 24.65 9.12
CA ARG A 275 -11.98 24.76 7.94
C ARG A 275 -12.01 23.44 7.15
N GLN A 276 -10.86 22.80 6.98
CA GLN A 276 -10.72 21.56 6.24
C GLN A 276 -11.35 20.38 6.99
N ARG A 277 -11.30 20.39 8.33
CA ARG A 277 -12.00 19.40 9.17
C ARG A 277 -13.52 19.52 9.01
N TRP A 278 -14.06 20.74 9.04
CA TRP A 278 -15.47 20.98 8.73
C TRP A 278 -15.84 20.55 7.30
N SER A 279 -15.00 20.85 6.32
CA SER A 279 -15.19 20.37 4.95
C SER A 279 -15.17 18.84 4.86
N ALA A 280 -14.26 18.17 5.57
CA ALA A 280 -14.22 16.70 5.62
C ALA A 280 -15.50 16.12 6.23
N SER A 281 -15.97 16.69 7.34
CA SER A 281 -17.23 16.30 7.98
C SER A 281 -18.44 16.54 7.07
N ALA A 282 -18.52 17.70 6.41
CA ALA A 282 -19.59 18.04 5.46
C ALA A 282 -19.62 17.11 4.25
N ARG A 283 -18.44 16.75 3.70
CA ARG A 283 -18.36 15.79 2.57
C ARG A 283 -18.86 14.40 2.95
N ARG A 284 -18.64 13.98 4.19
CA ARG A 284 -19.13 12.71 4.71
C ARG A 284 -20.65 12.73 4.92
N THR A 285 -21.19 13.82 5.47
CA THR A 285 -22.65 13.95 5.69
C THR A 285 -23.41 14.15 4.39
N LEU A 286 -22.84 14.85 3.40
CA LEU A 286 -23.44 15.03 2.06
C LEU A 286 -23.83 13.68 1.45
N GLY A 287 -23.00 12.66 1.67
CA GLY A 287 -23.27 11.35 1.16
C GLY A 287 -24.47 10.64 1.81
N LEU A 288 -24.68 10.85 3.11
CA LEU A 288 -25.83 10.33 3.84
C LEU A 288 -27.08 11.14 3.50
N MET A 289 -26.96 12.47 3.39
CA MET A 289 -28.04 13.36 2.99
C MET A 289 -28.55 12.99 1.60
N ALA A 290 -27.68 12.72 0.63
CA ALA A 290 -28.11 12.29 -0.70
C ALA A 290 -28.96 11.01 -0.67
N VAL A 291 -28.57 10.01 0.14
CA VAL A 291 -29.35 8.76 0.31
C VAL A 291 -30.67 9.03 1.02
N ALA A 292 -30.65 9.79 2.11
CA ALA A 292 -31.85 10.16 2.86
C ALA A 292 -32.83 10.98 2.00
N SER A 293 -32.35 11.95 1.25
CA SER A 293 -33.14 12.74 0.30
C SER A 293 -33.80 11.83 -0.73
N LEU A 294 -33.08 10.88 -1.31
CA LEU A 294 -33.64 9.96 -2.31
C LEU A 294 -34.73 9.05 -1.73
N LEU A 295 -34.57 8.63 -0.47
CA LEU A 295 -35.57 7.84 0.26
C LEU A 295 -36.83 8.64 0.60
N VAL A 296 -36.73 9.96 0.81
CA VAL A 296 -37.87 10.82 1.15
C VAL A 296 -38.58 11.35 -0.11
N ILE A 297 -37.82 11.72 -1.14
CA ILE A 297 -38.36 12.34 -2.36
C ILE A 297 -39.28 11.39 -3.12
N GLY A 298 -38.90 10.11 -3.26
CA GLY A 298 -39.72 9.11 -3.97
C GLY A 298 -41.14 8.98 -3.41
N PRO A 299 -41.31 8.65 -2.11
CA PRO A 299 -42.62 8.60 -1.46
C PRO A 299 -43.36 9.94 -1.46
N ALA A 300 -42.65 11.06 -1.27
CA ALA A 300 -43.27 12.38 -1.30
C ALA A 300 -43.93 12.67 -2.66
N ILE A 301 -43.27 12.37 -3.78
CA ILE A 301 -43.83 12.54 -5.13
C ILE A 301 -45.15 11.76 -5.31
N LEU A 302 -45.23 10.55 -4.75
CA LEU A 302 -46.44 9.74 -4.79
C LEU A 302 -47.55 10.31 -3.88
N MET A 303 -47.17 10.76 -2.68
CA MET A 303 -48.11 11.33 -1.70
C MET A 303 -48.74 12.65 -2.18
N PHE A 304 -47.98 13.50 -2.87
CA PHE A 304 -48.47 14.77 -3.42
C PHE A 304 -49.25 14.64 -4.74
N GLY A 305 -49.58 13.41 -5.17
CA GLY A 305 -50.52 13.18 -6.27
C GLY A 305 -50.01 13.57 -7.65
N ALA A 306 -48.78 13.18 -8.00
CA ALA A 306 -48.24 13.43 -9.33
C ALA A 306 -49.13 12.83 -10.45
N PRO A 307 -49.52 13.61 -11.47
CA PRO A 307 -50.41 13.16 -12.55
C PRO A 307 -49.90 11.90 -13.24
N GLU A 308 -50.85 11.07 -13.72
CA GLU A 308 -50.54 9.91 -14.55
C GLU A 308 -49.86 10.37 -15.86
N GLY A 309 -48.70 9.76 -16.18
CA GLY A 309 -47.85 10.18 -17.31
C GLY A 309 -46.83 11.29 -17.00
N SER A 310 -46.82 11.84 -15.78
CA SER A 310 -45.83 12.86 -15.40
C SER A 310 -44.41 12.29 -15.32
N PRO A 311 -43.38 12.98 -15.85
CA PRO A 311 -41.98 12.57 -15.71
C PRO A 311 -41.53 12.49 -14.24
N LEU A 312 -42.19 13.21 -13.32
CA LEU A 312 -41.94 13.10 -11.87
C LEU A 312 -42.35 11.73 -11.31
N ARG A 313 -43.48 11.18 -11.77
CA ARG A 313 -43.93 9.85 -11.36
C ARG A 313 -43.00 8.77 -11.90
N LEU A 314 -42.51 8.91 -13.13
CA LEU A 314 -41.46 8.06 -13.68
C LEU A 314 -40.16 8.13 -12.86
N LEU A 315 -39.75 9.33 -12.46
CA LEU A 315 -38.55 9.54 -11.64
C LEU A 315 -38.64 8.78 -10.30
N SER A 316 -39.83 8.75 -9.67
CA SER A 316 -40.05 8.02 -8.41
C SER A 316 -39.74 6.51 -8.53
N PHE A 317 -40.08 5.89 -9.68
CA PHE A 317 -39.76 4.49 -9.98
C PHE A 317 -38.26 4.26 -10.29
N LEU A 318 -37.54 5.29 -10.76
CA LEU A 318 -36.10 5.25 -10.99
C LEU A 318 -35.27 5.51 -9.72
N MET A 319 -35.85 6.10 -8.67
CA MET A 319 -35.15 6.41 -7.42
C MET A 319 -34.45 5.19 -6.78
N PRO A 320 -35.07 4.01 -6.67
CA PRO A 320 -34.38 2.83 -6.12
C PRO A 320 -33.17 2.42 -6.94
N ALA A 321 -33.26 2.47 -8.28
CA ALA A 321 -32.14 2.15 -9.16
C ALA A 321 -31.01 3.18 -9.04
N LEU A 322 -31.33 4.47 -8.94
CA LEU A 322 -30.36 5.54 -8.67
C LEU A 322 -29.71 5.37 -7.29
N LEU A 323 -30.47 4.95 -6.28
CA LEU A 323 -29.96 4.69 -4.94
C LEU A 323 -28.90 3.59 -4.97
N VAL A 324 -29.21 2.46 -5.61
CA VAL A 324 -28.28 1.35 -5.78
C VAL A 324 -27.05 1.79 -6.58
N MET A 325 -27.24 2.52 -7.67
CA MET A 325 -26.14 3.04 -8.49
C MET A 325 -25.19 3.94 -7.70
N ILE A 326 -25.71 4.85 -6.88
CA ILE A 326 -24.92 5.73 -6.01
C ILE A 326 -24.19 4.93 -4.94
N LEU A 327 -24.85 3.94 -4.33
CA LEU A 327 -24.25 3.10 -3.29
C LEU A 327 -23.09 2.26 -3.85
N VAL A 328 -23.26 1.69 -5.05
CA VAL A 328 -22.25 0.87 -5.73
C VAL A 328 -21.09 1.71 -6.27
N SER A 329 -21.40 2.91 -6.79
CA SER A 329 -20.37 3.85 -7.29
C SER A 329 -19.46 4.38 -6.17
N ARG A 330 -19.92 4.30 -4.92
CA ARG A 330 -19.06 4.51 -3.76
C ARG A 330 -18.32 3.21 -3.47
N HIS A 331 -17.04 3.16 -3.81
CA HIS A 331 -16.11 2.09 -3.43
C HIS A 331 -15.85 2.00 -1.89
N GLU A 332 -16.77 2.51 -1.06
CA GLU A 332 -16.72 2.50 0.40
C GLU A 332 -18.11 2.16 0.94
N SER A 333 -18.18 1.24 1.90
CA SER A 333 -19.43 0.97 2.61
C SER A 333 -19.88 2.24 3.35
N PRO A 334 -21.14 2.67 3.18
CA PRO A 334 -21.66 3.84 3.87
C PRO A 334 -21.63 3.55 5.38
N ASN A 335 -20.71 4.19 6.08
CA ASN A 335 -20.69 4.11 7.53
C ASN A 335 -21.77 5.05 8.07
N LEU A 336 -22.88 4.46 8.54
CA LEU A 336 -24.03 5.16 9.12
C LEU A 336 -23.70 5.87 10.45
N LYS A 337 -22.48 5.74 10.98
CA LYS A 337 -22.04 6.53 12.13
C LYS A 337 -21.90 8.00 11.75
N ILE A 338 -22.75 8.82 12.36
CA ILE A 338 -22.65 10.29 12.35
C ILE A 338 -21.22 10.64 12.79
N PRO A 339 -20.45 11.40 11.99
CA PRO A 339 -19.10 11.76 12.36
C PRO A 339 -19.12 12.62 13.63
N PRO A 340 -18.18 12.43 14.57
CA PRO A 340 -18.05 13.33 15.70
C PRO A 340 -17.75 14.74 15.20
N LEU A 341 -18.32 15.75 15.87
CA LEU A 341 -18.01 17.14 15.56
C LEU A 341 -16.50 17.39 15.73
N PRO A 342 -15.88 18.18 14.84
CA PRO A 342 -14.45 18.47 14.93
C PRO A 342 -14.16 19.20 16.24
N ARG A 343 -13.43 18.55 17.15
CA ARG A 343 -13.03 19.09 18.45
C ARG A 343 -11.50 19.17 18.57
N PRO A 344 -10.96 20.05 19.43
CA PRO A 344 -9.55 20.04 19.80
C PRO A 344 -9.13 18.66 20.31
N LEU A 345 -7.92 18.24 19.95
CA LEU A 345 -7.33 16.99 20.42
C LEU A 345 -6.70 17.18 21.80
N PRO A 346 -6.76 16.18 22.69
CA PRO A 346 -6.01 16.21 23.94
C PRO A 346 -4.50 16.18 23.66
N GLY A 347 -3.70 16.71 24.58
CA GLY A 347 -2.24 16.82 24.44
C GLY A 347 -1.52 15.48 24.25
N ASN A 348 -2.15 14.38 24.66
CA ASN A 348 -1.65 13.01 24.51
C ASN A 348 -2.23 12.28 23.27
N ALA A 349 -2.91 12.95 22.32
CA ALA A 349 -3.49 12.25 21.17
C ALA A 349 -2.44 11.55 20.28
N TRP A 350 -1.20 12.06 20.29
CA TRP A 350 -0.05 11.46 19.62
C TRP A 350 0.70 10.41 20.47
N GLU A 351 0.30 10.25 21.73
CA GLU A 351 0.89 9.37 22.74
C GLU A 351 -0.24 8.59 23.42
N SER A 352 -0.64 7.44 22.87
CA SER A 352 -1.53 6.59 23.66
C SER A 352 -0.71 5.94 24.78
N GLU A 353 -1.05 6.27 26.03
CA GLU A 353 -0.61 5.54 27.21
C GLU A 353 -0.76 4.03 26.96
N GLN A 354 0.32 3.27 27.14
CA GLN A 354 0.27 1.82 27.12
C GLN A 354 -0.81 1.40 28.09
N VAL A 355 -1.97 0.97 27.59
CA VAL A 355 -2.89 0.18 28.41
C VAL A 355 -2.17 -1.15 28.61
N HIS A 356 -1.41 -1.19 29.70
CA HIS A 356 -0.86 -2.38 30.32
C HIS A 356 -2.04 -3.33 30.52
N ARG A 357 -2.20 -4.25 29.56
CA ARG A 357 -3.19 -5.33 29.65
C ARG A 357 -2.57 -6.53 30.38
N ASP A 358 -1.86 -6.24 31.47
CA ASP A 358 -1.48 -7.21 32.49
C ASP A 358 -2.19 -6.75 33.77
N GLY A 359 -3.29 -7.41 34.09
CA GLY A 359 -4.15 -7.01 35.20
C GLY A 359 -5.54 -7.62 35.15
N LEU A 360 -5.66 -8.86 34.68
CA LEU A 360 -6.72 -9.72 35.21
C LEU A 360 -6.26 -10.12 36.61
N PRO A 361 -7.04 -9.86 37.68
CA PRO A 361 -6.73 -10.43 38.97
C PRO A 361 -6.75 -11.96 38.82
N GLU A 362 -5.66 -12.62 39.20
CA GLU A 362 -5.65 -14.05 39.45
C GLU A 362 -6.71 -14.36 40.51
N ALA A 363 -7.91 -14.66 40.04
CA ALA A 363 -8.96 -15.22 40.86
C ALA A 363 -8.63 -16.70 41.11
N GLY A 364 -7.98 -16.93 42.25
CA GLY A 364 -8.26 -18.10 43.09
C GLY A 364 -7.77 -19.45 42.59
N ARG A 365 -6.45 -19.69 42.66
CA ARG A 365 -5.93 -21.04 42.90
C ARG A 365 -5.80 -21.25 44.40
N ARG A 366 -6.85 -21.77 45.05
CA ARG A 366 -6.71 -22.34 46.40
C ARG A 366 -5.99 -23.67 46.27
N ASP A 367 -4.78 -23.71 46.81
CA ASP A 367 -4.09 -24.93 47.20
C ASP A 367 -4.62 -25.33 48.59
N PRO A 368 -5.26 -26.50 48.78
CA PRO A 368 -5.53 -27.04 50.10
C PRO A 368 -4.56 -28.19 50.34
N SER A 369 -3.34 -27.89 50.73
CA SER A 369 -2.52 -28.89 51.40
C SER A 369 -1.63 -28.25 52.47
N VAL A 370 -1.61 -28.92 53.62
CA VAL A 370 -0.75 -28.72 54.79
C VAL A 370 -1.22 -27.69 55.83
N SER A 371 -2.06 -28.16 56.76
CA SER A 371 -1.78 -28.12 58.21
C SER A 371 -2.82 -28.90 59.02
N ARG A 372 -2.64 -30.23 59.12
CA ARG A 372 -2.51 -30.99 60.38
C ARG A 372 -2.51 -32.49 60.11
#